data_AF-A0A7Y7ZG36-F1
#
_entry.id   AF-A0A7Y7ZG36-F1
#
_cell.length_a   1.000
_cell.length_b   1.000
_cell.length_c   1.000
_cell.angle_alpha   90.00
_cell.angle_beta   90.00
_cell.angle_gamma   90.00
#
_symmetry.space_group_name_H-M   'P 1'
#
loop_
_entity.id
_entity.type
_entity.pdbx_description
1 polymer ?
#
loop_
_entity_poly.entity_id
_entity_poly.type
_entity_poly.pdbx_seq_one_letter_code
_entity_poly.pdbx_strand_id
1 'polypeptide(L)' 'MSFQNDALYSGFEELSAAVSHRAKFGGWIFHATDGSAIWFDLRFTPSAIISHQATAGLSGKLV' A
#
# COMPACT_ATOMS: atom_id res chain seq x y z
N MET A 1 -21.00 -13.93 9.79
CA MET A 1 -20.73 -13.49 8.41
C MET A 1 -19.41 -12.73 8.41
N SER A 2 -18.32 -13.31 7.90
CA SER A 2 -17.07 -12.59 7.75
C SER A 2 -17.07 -11.95 6.36
N PHE A 3 -17.37 -10.66 6.28
CA PHE A 3 -17.07 -9.89 5.07
C PHE A 3 -15.56 -9.79 4.99
N GLN A 4 -14.95 -10.74 4.29
CA GLN A 4 -13.56 -10.62 3.87
C GLN A 4 -13.58 -9.51 2.83
N ASN A 5 -13.36 -8.27 3.27
CA ASN A 5 -13.04 -7.20 2.36
C ASN A 5 -11.66 -7.56 1.79
N ASP A 6 -11.63 -8.19 0.62
CA ASP A 6 -10.44 -8.33 -0.24
C ASP A 6 -10.04 -6.93 -0.73
N ALA A 7 -9.73 -6.01 0.20
CA ALA A 7 -9.14 -4.74 -0.14
C ALA A 7 -7.78 -5.03 -0.78
N LEU A 8 -7.70 -4.80 -2.09
CA LEU A 8 -6.50 -5.04 -2.89
C LEU A 8 -5.40 -3.99 -2.60
N TYR A 9 -5.79 -2.84 -2.05
CA TYR A 9 -4.91 -1.80 -1.55
C TYR A 9 -5.60 -1.00 -0.46
N SER A 10 -4.82 -0.33 0.39
CA SER A 10 -5.35 0.52 1.47
C SER A 10 -4.41 1.68 1.78
N GLY A 11 -4.96 2.88 1.97
CA GLY A 11 -4.21 4.09 2.31
C GLY A 11 -4.04 4.26 3.82
N PHE A 12 -2.92 4.83 4.22
CA PHE A 12 -2.52 5.10 5.60
C PHE A 12 -1.90 6.50 5.69
N GLU A 13 -2.21 7.22 6.75
CA GLU A 13 -1.62 8.55 7.01
C GLU A 13 -0.15 8.45 7.45
N GLU A 14 0.24 7.31 8.04
CA GLU A 14 1.60 7.09 8.54
C GLU A 14 2.18 5.75 8.06
N LEU A 15 3.48 5.75 7.77
CA LEU A 15 4.21 4.54 7.40
C LEU A 15 4.11 3.42 8.45
N SER A 16 4.12 3.77 9.75
CA SER A 16 4.03 2.81 10.86
C SER A 16 2.75 1.96 10.78
N ALA A 17 1.63 2.58 10.43
CA ALA A 17 0.35 1.90 10.29
C ALA A 17 0.35 0.94 9.10
N ALA A 18 0.93 1.36 7.96
CA ALA A 18 1.09 0.50 6.79
C ALA A 18 2.03 -0.68 7.06
N VAL A 19 3.13 -0.47 7.80
CA VAL A 19 4.06 -1.53 8.23
C VAL A 19 3.37 -2.54 9.15
N SER A 20 2.58 -2.06 10.11
CA SER A 20 1.78 -2.91 10.99
C SER A 20 0.74 -3.73 10.23
N HIS A 21 0.18 -3.19 9.15
CA HIS A 21 -0.73 -3.90 8.26
C HIS A 21 0.00 -4.96 7.44
N ARG A 22 1.12 -4.61 6.81
CA ARG A 22 1.99 -5.55 6.07
C ARG A 22 2.46 -6.71 6.94
N ALA A 23 2.77 -6.47 8.21
CA ALA A 23 3.17 -7.54 9.14
C ALA A 23 2.08 -8.62 9.31
N LYS A 24 0.80 -8.27 9.09
CA LYS A 24 -0.34 -9.19 9.20
C LYS A 24 -0.74 -9.82 7.86
N PHE A 25 -0.68 -9.06 6.77
CA PHE A 25 -1.23 -9.46 5.47
C PHE A 25 -0.17 -9.70 4.39
N GLY A 26 1.10 -9.42 4.66
CA GLY A 26 2.16 -9.44 3.64
C GLY A 26 2.05 -8.22 2.71
N GLY A 27 2.52 -8.35 1.47
CA GLY A 27 2.36 -7.30 0.45
C GLY A 27 3.47 -6.25 0.43
N TRP A 28 3.17 -5.17 -0.28
CA TRP A 28 4.09 -4.07 -0.59
C TRP A 28 3.59 -2.76 0.02
N ILE A 29 4.51 -1.87 0.39
CA ILE A 29 4.15 -0.54 0.85
C ILE A 29 4.75 0.49 -0.09
N PHE A 30 3.92 1.36 -0.65
CA PHE A 30 4.38 2.59 -1.28
C PHE A 30 4.40 3.70 -0.22
N HIS A 31 5.59 4.20 0.12
CA HIS A 31 5.77 5.33 1.01
C HIS A 31 5.93 6.60 0.18
N ALA A 32 4.92 7.47 0.22
CA ALA A 32 4.93 8.74 -0.46
C ALA A 32 5.81 9.76 0.28
N THR A 33 6.34 10.73 -0.45
CA THR A 33 7.22 11.79 0.09
C THR A 33 6.50 12.77 0.99
N ASP A 34 5.17 12.82 0.92
CA ASP A 34 4.33 13.63 1.81
C ASP A 34 4.12 12.99 3.19
N GLY A 35 4.64 11.78 3.41
CA GLY A 35 4.53 11.02 4.66
C GLY A 35 3.41 9.99 4.66
N SER A 36 2.50 10.04 3.69
CA SER A 36 1.44 9.05 3.54
C SER A 36 2.00 7.71 3.03
N ALA A 37 1.27 6.63 3.29
CA ALA A 37 1.66 5.29 2.86
C ALA A 37 0.48 4.54 2.28
N ILE A 38 0.72 3.74 1.25
CA ILE A 38 -0.30 2.92 0.60
C ILE A 38 0.19 1.48 0.61
N TRP A 39 -0.58 0.61 1.25
CA TRP A 39 -0.35 -0.82 1.20
C TRP A 39 -1.01 -1.42 -0.03
N PHE A 40 -0.33 -2.37 -0.66
CA PHE A 40 -0.81 -3.15 -1.79
C PHE A 40 -0.67 -4.65 -1.49
N ASP A 41 -1.69 -5.40 -1.89
CA ASP A 41 -1.70 -6.86 -1.76
C ASP A 41 -0.56 -7.53 -2.57
N LEU A 42 -0.21 -8.76 -2.19
CA LEU A 42 0.80 -9.58 -2.88
C LEU A 42 0.48 -9.88 -4.35
N ARG A 43 -0.77 -9.72 -4.77
CA ARG A 43 -1.18 -9.81 -6.18
C ARG A 43 -0.57 -8.72 -7.06
N PHE A 44 -0.13 -7.60 -6.48
CA PHE A 44 0.52 -6.53 -7.22
C PHE A 44 2.03 -6.74 -7.35
N THR A 45 2.57 -6.30 -8.47
CA THR A 45 4.01 -6.21 -8.71
C THR A 45 4.50 -4.77 -8.49
N PRO A 46 5.78 -4.55 -8.13
CA PRO A 46 6.36 -3.23 -7.98
C PRO A 46 6.05 -2.28 -9.15
N SER A 47 6.19 -2.76 -10.38
CA SER A 47 5.91 -1.99 -11.59
C SER A 47 4.43 -1.58 -11.68
N ALA A 48 3.51 -2.50 -11.36
CA ALA A 48 2.08 -2.23 -11.36
C ALA A 48 1.68 -1.22 -10.27
N ILE A 49 2.34 -1.27 -9.11
CA ILE A 49 2.12 -0.34 -7.99
C ILE A 49 2.57 1.08 -8.37
N ILE A 50 3.73 1.23 -9.00
CA ILE A 50 4.24 2.54 -9.42
C ILE A 50 3.35 3.17 -10.48
N SER A 51 2.73 2.36 -11.35
CA SER A 51 1.75 2.83 -12.34
C SER A 51 0.30 2.89 -11.83
N HIS A 52 0.06 2.56 -10.56
CA HIS A 52 -1.30 2.46 -10.02
C HIS A 52 -1.93 3.85 -9.86
N GLN A 53 -3.24 3.97 -10.08
CA GLN A 53 -3.92 5.26 -9.94
C GLN A 53 -3.83 5.82 -8.50
N ALA A 54 -3.71 4.95 -7.49
CA ALA A 54 -3.52 5.35 -6.10
C ALA A 54 -2.15 6.01 -5.82
N THR A 55 -1.13 5.74 -6.64
CA THR A 55 0.19 6.39 -6.56
C THR A 55 0.34 7.51 -7.59
N ALA A 56 -0.67 7.75 -8.44
CA ALA A 56 -0.62 8.76 -9.48
C ALA A 56 -0.51 10.17 -8.88
N GLY A 57 0.53 10.89 -9.29
CA GLY A 57 0.83 12.23 -8.77
C GLY A 57 1.59 12.22 -7.43
N LEU A 58 1.81 11.05 -6.82
CA LEU A 58 2.64 10.91 -5.64
C LEU A 58 4.07 10.53 -6.04
N SER A 59 5.04 11.18 -5.43
CA SER A 59 6.44 10.74 -5.47
C SER A 59 6.71 9.92 -4.22
N GLY A 60 7.54 8.88 -4.32
CA GLY A 60 7.75 7.98 -3.19
C GLY A 60 8.70 6.83 -3.49
N LYS A 61 8.79 5.90 -2.54
CA LYS A 61 9.57 4.67 -2.66
C LYS A 61 8.75 3.46 -2.25
N LEU A 62 9.01 2.33 -2.89
CA LEU A 62 8.44 1.05 -2.49
C LEU A 62 9.29 0.44 -1.36
N VAL A 63 8.64 -0.15 -0.36
CA VAL A 63 9.23 -0.75 0.85
C VAL A 63 8.64 -2.12 1.11
#